data_AF-A0A9L0T102-F1
#
_entry.id   AF-A0A9L0T102-F1
#
_cell.length_a   1.000
_cell.length_b   1.000
_cell.length_c   1.000
_cell.angle_alpha   90.00
_cell.angle_beta   90.00
_cell.angle_gamma   90.00
#
_symmetry.space_group_name_H-M   'P 1'
#
loop_
_entity.id
_entity.type
_entity.pdbx_description
1 polymer ?
#
loop_
_entity_poly.entity_id
_entity_poly.type
_entity_poly.pdbx_seq_one_letter_code
_entity_poly.pdbx_strand_id
1 'polypeptide(L)'
;MWKGGEDGKPPRKAGRREPRLGPHSWILRLRHTTVVSTKKNIAALRRETYTLDFIKKQIEEFNIGKRHLANMMGEDPETFTQEDIDRAIAYLFPSGLFEKRARPIMKHPEQIFPKQRAIQWGEDGRPFHFLFYTGKPSYYSLMHEAYGKILDVEKHQNQLRAQGLFSEKTKTKDLIGSRWLIKEELEEILVEKLSDQDYAQFIRLLERLLTLQRGGAEEEFVQRFRRSVTIQSKKQLIEPVQYDEQGMAFSRSEGRRKSAEAEAVVYAHGSGRVSVNGTDYLLYFPVTQDREQLMFPFHFLDRLGKHDVACTVSGGGRAAQAGAIRLAVARALCTLVTEEEVEWMRQAGLLTADLRVRERKKPGQEGARRKFTWKKR
;
A
#
# COMPACT_ATOMS: atom_id res chain seq x y z
N MET A 1 14.99 9.56 54.01
CA MET A 1 15.21 10.46 55.16
C MET A 1 13.87 10.79 55.80
N TRP A 2 13.34 9.90 56.64
CA TRP A 2 12.37 10.18 57.70
C TRP A 2 12.80 9.27 58.87
N LYS A 3 13.06 9.90 60.02
CA LYS A 3 13.72 9.38 61.23
C LYS A 3 12.66 9.10 62.32
N GLY A 4 13.05 8.26 63.29
CA GLY A 4 12.50 8.19 64.66
C GLY A 4 11.52 7.03 64.87
N GLY A 5 11.76 5.98 65.66
CA GLY A 5 12.69 5.80 66.77
C GLY A 5 12.07 6.29 68.07
N GLU A 6 11.56 5.37 68.91
CA GLU A 6 11.82 5.39 70.36
C GLU A 6 11.34 4.11 71.07
N ASP A 7 12.23 3.64 71.93
CA ASP A 7 12.15 2.50 72.82
C ASP A 7 11.37 2.83 74.09
N GLY A 8 10.70 1.82 74.67
CA GLY A 8 10.09 1.88 76.00
C GLY A 8 10.29 0.58 76.77
N LYS A 9 11.39 0.47 77.54
CA LYS A 9 11.54 -0.41 78.71
C LYS A 9 11.08 0.36 79.95
N PRO A 10 10.47 -0.26 81.00
CA PRO A 10 11.21 -1.03 82.03
C PRO A 10 10.33 -2.07 82.79
N PRO A 11 10.69 -2.63 83.98
CA PRO A 11 11.98 -2.95 84.56
C PRO A 11 12.16 -4.47 84.84
N ARG A 12 13.41 -4.86 85.09
CA ARG A 12 13.81 -6.13 85.70
C ARG A 12 13.40 -6.17 87.19
N LYS A 13 12.75 -7.25 87.63
CA LYS A 13 12.98 -7.81 88.97
C LYS A 13 13.20 -9.31 88.87
N ALA A 14 14.27 -9.72 89.55
CA ALA A 14 14.78 -11.08 89.63
C ALA A 14 13.86 -11.98 90.44
N GLY A 15 13.78 -13.23 90.03
CA GLY A 15 13.19 -14.33 90.78
C GLY A 15 13.60 -15.64 90.13
N ARG A 16 14.79 -16.15 90.48
CA ARG A 16 15.22 -17.50 90.14
C ARG A 16 14.19 -18.48 90.70
N ARG A 17 13.54 -19.25 89.84
CA ARG A 17 12.97 -20.55 90.17
C ARG A 17 13.39 -21.53 89.08
N GLU A 18 14.13 -22.55 89.50
CA GLU A 18 14.61 -23.66 88.68
C GLU A 18 13.45 -24.32 87.91
N PRO A 19 13.62 -24.64 86.61
CA PRO A 19 12.61 -25.42 85.90
C PRO A 19 12.77 -26.89 86.29
N ARG A 20 11.80 -27.40 87.05
CA ARG A 20 11.56 -28.85 87.14
C ARG A 20 11.23 -29.35 85.74
N LEU A 21 12.00 -30.31 85.25
CA LEU A 21 11.75 -31.05 84.01
C LEU A 21 10.36 -31.70 84.07
N GLY A 22 9.42 -31.16 83.31
CA GLY A 22 8.14 -31.76 82.95
C GLY A 22 8.09 -32.00 81.44
N PRO A 23 7.28 -32.94 80.94
CA PRO A 23 7.41 -33.48 79.59
C PRO A 23 7.07 -32.40 78.55
N HIS A 24 8.01 -32.09 77.66
CA HIS A 24 7.77 -31.26 76.50
C HIS A 24 6.81 -31.96 75.54
N SER A 25 5.50 -31.71 75.66
CA SER A 25 4.56 -32.00 74.58
C SER A 25 4.74 -30.94 73.50
N TRP A 26 5.32 -31.32 72.37
CA TRP A 26 5.27 -30.51 71.16
C TRP A 26 3.82 -30.48 70.68
N ILE A 27 3.07 -29.41 70.97
CA ILE A 27 1.77 -29.18 70.35
C ILE A 27 2.04 -28.79 68.90
N LEU A 28 2.08 -29.78 68.01
CA LEU A 28 1.98 -29.57 66.58
C LEU A 28 0.61 -28.93 66.30
N ARG A 29 0.56 -27.61 66.08
CA ARG A 29 -0.64 -27.02 65.47
C ARG A 29 -0.74 -27.60 64.06
N LEU A 30 -1.69 -28.50 63.85
CA LEU A 30 -2.13 -28.84 62.49
C LEU A 30 -2.56 -27.53 61.82
N ARG A 31 -1.74 -27.01 60.90
CA ARG A 31 -2.22 -26.04 59.91
C ARG A 31 -3.05 -26.82 58.92
N HIS A 32 -4.36 -26.85 59.11
CA HIS A 32 -5.26 -27.35 58.09
C HIS A 32 -5.19 -26.40 56.90
N THR A 33 -4.50 -26.78 55.82
CA THR A 33 -4.62 -26.09 54.54
C THR A 33 -5.98 -26.45 53.96
N THR A 34 -6.95 -25.55 54.05
CA THR A 34 -8.23 -25.68 53.35
C THR A 34 -7.99 -25.45 51.86
N VAL A 35 -7.74 -26.53 51.11
CA VAL A 35 -7.76 -26.47 49.64
C VAL A 35 -9.22 -26.50 49.21
N VAL A 36 -9.77 -25.32 48.91
CA VAL A 36 -11.10 -25.19 48.32
C VAL A 36 -10.98 -25.40 46.82
N SER A 37 -11.75 -26.32 46.26
CA SER A 37 -11.81 -26.52 44.81
C SER A 37 -12.38 -25.26 44.15
N THR A 38 -11.53 -24.53 43.42
CA THR A 38 -11.96 -23.37 42.62
C THR A 38 -12.64 -23.87 41.35
N LYS A 39 -13.78 -23.27 40.98
CA LYS A 39 -14.45 -23.56 39.70
C LYS A 39 -13.46 -23.33 38.55
N LYS A 40 -13.38 -24.28 37.60
CA LYS A 40 -12.54 -24.14 36.42
C LYS A 40 -13.05 -22.96 35.58
N ASN A 41 -12.13 -22.10 35.15
CA ASN A 41 -12.48 -20.99 34.27
C ASN A 41 -12.94 -21.52 32.90
N ILE A 42 -14.08 -21.01 32.42
CA ILE A 42 -14.54 -21.28 31.05
C ILE A 42 -13.82 -20.31 30.12
N ALA A 43 -13.31 -20.81 29.00
CA ALA A 43 -12.65 -19.98 27.99
C ALA A 43 -13.64 -18.96 27.40
N ALA A 44 -13.46 -17.69 27.76
CA ALA A 44 -14.29 -16.58 27.29
C ALA A 44 -13.93 -16.16 25.85
N LEU A 45 -12.66 -16.25 25.47
CA LEU A 45 -12.21 -15.88 24.13
C LEU A 45 -12.27 -17.10 23.19
N ARG A 46 -13.14 -17.04 22.20
CA ARG A 46 -13.21 -18.00 21.09
C ARG A 46 -13.01 -17.26 19.78
N ARG A 47 -12.40 -17.92 18.80
CA ARG A 47 -12.38 -17.40 17.43
C ARG A 47 -13.79 -17.43 16.88
N GLU A 48 -14.19 -16.36 16.22
CA GLU A 48 -15.47 -16.33 15.50
C GLU A 48 -15.37 -17.27 14.30
N THR A 49 -16.26 -18.27 14.27
CA THR A 49 -16.38 -19.23 13.18
C THR A 49 -17.72 -19.01 12.50
N TYR A 50 -17.71 -18.86 11.17
CA TYR A 50 -18.92 -18.58 10.40
C TYR A 50 -19.32 -19.86 9.67
N THR A 51 -20.46 -20.43 10.05
CA THR A 51 -20.99 -21.62 9.38
C THR A 51 -21.56 -21.25 8.02
N LEU A 52 -21.69 -22.24 7.13
CA LEU A 52 -22.30 -22.03 5.82
C LEU A 52 -23.73 -21.49 5.94
N ASP A 53 -24.49 -21.97 6.93
CA ASP A 53 -25.85 -21.50 7.17
C ASP A 53 -25.89 -20.05 7.67
N PHE A 54 -24.90 -19.63 8.44
CA PHE A 54 -24.76 -18.23 8.84
C PHE A 54 -24.52 -17.34 7.61
N ILE A 55 -23.59 -17.72 6.73
CA ILE A 55 -23.31 -16.95 5.51
C ILE A 55 -24.54 -16.89 4.60
N LYS A 56 -25.29 -17.98 4.44
CA LYS A 56 -26.54 -17.99 3.66
C LYS A 56 -27.57 -16.99 4.21
N LYS A 57 -27.79 -16.97 5.52
CA LYS A 57 -28.68 -15.99 6.16
C LYS A 57 -28.23 -14.55 5.92
N GLN A 58 -26.92 -14.29 6.03
CA GLN A 58 -26.38 -12.96 5.76
C GLN A 58 -26.57 -12.52 4.29
N ILE A 59 -26.54 -13.46 3.34
CA ILE A 59 -26.81 -13.17 1.92
C ILE A 59 -28.28 -12.77 1.73
N GLU A 60 -29.21 -13.48 2.38
CA GLU A 60 -30.63 -13.15 2.35
C GLU A 60 -30.91 -11.78 2.96
N GLU A 61 -30.34 -11.50 4.14
CA GLU A 61 -30.42 -10.19 4.82
C GLU A 61 -29.85 -9.07 3.95
N PHE A 62 -28.71 -9.29 3.31
CA PHE A 62 -28.10 -8.33 2.38
C PHE A 62 -29.02 -8.03 1.19
N ASN A 63 -29.61 -9.05 0.57
CA ASN A 63 -30.51 -8.87 -0.57
C ASN A 63 -31.80 -8.13 -0.21
N ILE A 64 -32.37 -8.42 0.97
CA ILE A 64 -33.54 -7.70 1.51
C ILE A 64 -33.15 -6.25 1.81
N GLY A 65 -32.03 -6.04 2.51
CA GLY A 65 -31.50 -4.72 2.81
C GLY A 65 -31.22 -3.89 1.55
N LYS A 66 -30.71 -4.52 0.49
CA LYS A 66 -30.44 -3.87 -0.80
C LYS A 66 -31.72 -3.29 -1.40
N ARG A 67 -32.81 -4.06 -1.39
CA ARG A 67 -34.13 -3.62 -1.87
C ARG A 67 -34.70 -2.48 -1.03
N HIS A 68 -34.55 -2.54 0.29
CA HIS A 68 -34.96 -1.45 1.17
C HIS A 68 -34.16 -0.17 0.92
N LEU A 69 -32.85 -0.29 0.71
CA LEU A 69 -31.99 0.86 0.41
C LEU A 69 -32.37 1.51 -0.91
N ALA A 70 -32.61 0.72 -1.97
CA ALA A 70 -33.10 1.22 -3.24
C ALA A 70 -34.44 1.97 -3.09
N ASN A 71 -35.38 1.39 -2.34
CA ASN A 71 -36.68 2.03 -2.07
C ASN A 71 -36.54 3.36 -1.30
N MET A 72 -35.62 3.45 -0.32
CA MET A 72 -35.35 4.69 0.41
C MET A 72 -34.75 5.78 -0.48
N MET A 73 -33.90 5.39 -1.44
CA MET A 73 -33.26 6.31 -2.37
C MET A 73 -34.13 6.64 -3.60
N GLY A 74 -35.25 5.93 -3.79
CA GLY A 74 -36.12 6.08 -4.95
C GLY A 74 -35.55 5.48 -6.24
N GLU A 75 -34.63 4.53 -6.14
CA GLU A 75 -33.98 3.86 -7.27
C GLU A 75 -34.58 2.48 -7.55
N ASP A 76 -34.38 1.96 -8.75
CA ASP A 76 -34.83 0.62 -9.13
C ASP A 76 -33.96 -0.49 -8.47
N PRO A 77 -34.54 -1.43 -7.69
CA PRO A 77 -33.77 -2.43 -6.96
C PRO A 77 -32.93 -3.39 -7.82
N GLU A 78 -33.36 -3.65 -9.05
CA GLU A 78 -32.69 -4.60 -9.96
C GLU A 78 -31.43 -3.98 -10.59
N THR A 79 -31.52 -2.71 -10.99
CA THR A 79 -30.39 -1.96 -11.57
C THR A 79 -29.41 -1.44 -10.50
N PHE A 80 -29.78 -1.49 -9.21
CA PHE A 80 -28.99 -0.95 -8.11
C PHE A 80 -27.63 -1.64 -7.96
N THR A 81 -26.53 -0.90 -8.20
CA THR A 81 -25.16 -1.44 -8.15
C THR A 81 -24.51 -1.24 -6.78
N GLN A 82 -23.34 -1.84 -6.56
CA GLN A 82 -22.59 -1.64 -5.31
C GLN A 82 -22.09 -0.20 -5.14
N GLU A 83 -21.85 0.51 -6.23
CA GLU A 83 -21.42 1.92 -6.18
C GLU A 83 -22.55 2.82 -5.67
N ASP A 84 -23.80 2.51 -6.07
CA ASP A 84 -24.99 3.21 -5.60
C ASP A 84 -25.25 2.93 -4.12
N ILE A 85 -25.03 1.69 -3.66
CA ILE A 85 -25.06 1.33 -2.23
C ILE A 85 -24.05 2.15 -1.45
N ASP A 86 -22.78 2.21 -1.90
CA ASP A 86 -21.71 2.92 -1.21
C ASP A 86 -22.00 4.44 -1.15
N ARG A 87 -22.59 5.01 -2.21
CA ARG A 87 -23.04 6.41 -2.26
C ARG A 87 -24.21 6.67 -1.31
N ALA A 88 -25.23 5.82 -1.33
CA ALA A 88 -26.40 5.94 -0.47
C ALA A 88 -26.01 5.86 1.01
N ILE A 89 -25.11 4.93 1.38
CA ILE A 89 -24.63 4.80 2.76
C ILE A 89 -23.78 5.99 3.18
N ALA A 90 -22.94 6.52 2.30
CA ALA A 90 -22.18 7.73 2.60
C ALA A 90 -23.09 8.94 2.86
N TYR A 91 -24.26 9.00 2.22
CA TYR A 91 -25.27 10.04 2.43
C TYR A 91 -26.09 9.82 3.72
N LEU A 92 -26.63 8.61 3.93
CA LEU A 92 -27.48 8.29 5.08
C LEU A 92 -26.69 8.23 6.40
N PHE A 93 -25.45 7.74 6.36
CA PHE A 93 -24.57 7.59 7.52
C PHE A 93 -23.24 8.29 7.29
N PRO A 94 -23.22 9.64 7.25
CA PRO A 94 -22.02 10.40 6.94
C PRO A 94 -20.98 10.24 8.05
N SER A 95 -19.87 9.57 7.73
CA SER A 95 -18.75 9.35 8.64
C SER A 95 -17.49 10.09 8.18
N GLY A 96 -17.03 11.02 9.03
CA GLY A 96 -15.81 11.80 8.82
C GLY A 96 -14.51 11.07 9.20
N LEU A 97 -14.57 9.76 9.50
CA LEU A 97 -13.39 8.99 9.90
C LEU A 97 -12.37 8.91 8.76
N PHE A 98 -11.10 9.18 9.07
CA PHE A 98 -10.02 9.08 8.07
C PHE A 98 -9.80 7.65 7.58
N GLU A 99 -9.92 6.67 8.49
CA GLU A 99 -9.78 5.26 8.17
C GLU A 99 -11.02 4.76 7.43
N LYS A 100 -10.88 4.44 6.13
CA LYS A 100 -12.02 4.05 5.30
C LYS A 100 -12.67 2.74 5.75
N ARG A 101 -11.89 1.82 6.34
CA ARG A 101 -12.38 0.52 6.83
C ARG A 101 -13.24 0.62 8.09
N ALA A 102 -13.15 1.73 8.82
CA ALA A 102 -13.94 1.96 10.03
C ALA A 102 -15.25 2.73 9.74
N ARG A 103 -15.49 3.10 8.48
CA ARG A 103 -16.74 3.75 8.07
C ARG A 103 -17.86 2.71 7.98
N PRO A 104 -19.13 3.14 8.06
CA PRO A 104 -20.26 2.27 7.75
C PRO A 104 -20.13 1.70 6.33
N ILE A 105 -20.24 0.38 6.19
CA ILE A 105 -20.12 -0.34 4.92
C ILE A 105 -21.22 -1.41 4.88
N MET A 106 -21.90 -1.53 3.75
CA MET A 106 -22.79 -2.65 3.44
C MET A 106 -22.31 -3.26 2.13
N LYS A 107 -21.78 -4.47 2.21
CA LYS A 107 -21.23 -5.22 1.08
C LYS A 107 -21.73 -6.65 1.11
N HIS A 108 -21.56 -7.34 -0.02
CA HIS A 108 -21.85 -8.76 -0.08
C HIS A 108 -21.06 -9.53 0.99
N PRO A 109 -21.66 -10.50 1.70
CA PRO A 109 -21.01 -11.23 2.79
C PRO A 109 -19.68 -11.89 2.42
N GLU A 110 -19.51 -12.34 1.17
CA GLU A 110 -18.26 -12.93 0.68
C GLU A 110 -17.07 -11.96 0.65
N GLN A 111 -17.32 -10.65 0.61
CA GLN A 111 -16.29 -9.61 0.66
C GLN A 111 -16.00 -9.14 2.08
N ILE A 112 -16.91 -9.39 3.03
CA ILE A 112 -16.80 -8.98 4.44
C ILE A 112 -16.13 -10.08 5.24
N PHE A 113 -16.67 -11.30 5.16
CA PHE A 113 -16.20 -12.43 5.93
C PHE A 113 -15.01 -13.10 5.24
N PRO A 114 -13.97 -13.48 6.00
CA PRO A 114 -12.83 -14.17 5.42
C PRO A 114 -13.26 -15.56 4.91
N LYS A 115 -12.73 -15.99 3.76
CA LYS A 115 -12.94 -17.34 3.24
C LYS A 115 -12.45 -18.36 4.26
N GLN A 116 -13.31 -19.32 4.62
CA GLN A 116 -12.99 -20.40 5.53
C GLN A 116 -12.88 -21.71 4.78
N ARG A 117 -12.03 -22.62 5.27
CA ARG A 117 -11.96 -23.97 4.72
C ARG A 117 -13.25 -24.71 5.06
N ALA A 118 -13.74 -25.46 4.09
CA ALA A 118 -14.80 -26.43 4.34
C ALA A 118 -14.31 -27.53 5.30
N ILE A 119 -15.26 -28.26 5.87
CA ILE A 119 -14.99 -29.48 6.62
C ILE A 119 -14.22 -30.45 5.72
N GLN A 120 -13.14 -31.03 6.22
CA GLN A 120 -12.17 -31.79 5.42
C GLN A 120 -12.37 -33.31 5.46
N TRP A 121 -13.35 -33.80 6.22
CA TRP A 121 -13.69 -35.21 6.37
C TRP A 121 -15.21 -35.42 6.44
N GLY A 122 -15.66 -36.63 6.08
CA GLY A 122 -17.06 -37.02 6.19
C GLY A 122 -17.47 -37.42 7.62
N GLU A 123 -18.71 -37.84 7.78
CA GLU A 123 -19.22 -38.41 9.04
C GLU A 123 -18.48 -39.69 9.44
N ASP A 124 -17.94 -40.41 8.46
CA ASP A 124 -17.08 -41.59 8.63
C ASP A 124 -15.68 -41.25 9.19
N GLY A 125 -15.34 -39.96 9.28
CA GLY A 125 -14.05 -39.47 9.74
C GLY A 125 -12.92 -39.62 8.71
N ARG A 126 -13.23 -40.05 7.48
CA ARG A 126 -12.22 -40.19 6.42
C ARG A 126 -11.96 -38.83 5.75
N PRO A 127 -10.70 -38.36 5.66
CA PRO A 127 -10.40 -37.13 4.93
C PRO A 127 -10.69 -37.24 3.43
N PHE A 128 -11.22 -36.17 2.83
CA PHE A 128 -11.54 -36.13 1.40
C PHE A 128 -10.29 -36.08 0.51
N HIS A 129 -9.22 -35.43 0.99
CA HIS A 129 -7.99 -35.23 0.23
C HIS A 129 -6.88 -36.18 0.70
N PHE A 130 -6.17 -36.82 -0.23
CA PHE A 130 -5.12 -37.79 0.09
C PHE A 130 -3.91 -37.15 0.80
N LEU A 131 -3.57 -35.90 0.49
CA LEU A 131 -2.52 -35.13 1.19
C LEU A 131 -2.98 -34.46 2.48
N PHE A 132 -4.15 -34.80 3.04
CA PHE A 132 -4.69 -34.16 4.25
C PHE A 132 -3.68 -34.16 5.42
N TYR A 133 -3.01 -35.30 5.65
CA TYR A 133 -2.08 -35.47 6.77
C TYR A 133 -0.76 -34.70 6.64
N THR A 134 -0.53 -34.01 5.53
CA THR A 134 0.59 -33.06 5.38
C THR A 134 0.37 -31.75 6.16
N GLY A 135 -0.86 -31.48 6.58
CA GLY A 135 -1.27 -30.23 7.22
C GLY A 135 -1.51 -29.05 6.25
N LYS A 136 -0.97 -29.13 5.02
CA LYS A 136 -1.15 -28.15 3.94
C LYS A 136 -1.58 -28.84 2.63
N PRO A 137 -2.75 -29.49 2.61
CA PRO A 137 -3.18 -30.29 1.47
C PRO A 137 -3.27 -29.48 0.17
N SER A 138 -3.77 -28.24 0.21
CA SER A 138 -3.96 -27.43 -1.01
C SER A 138 -2.62 -27.02 -1.61
N TYR A 139 -1.66 -26.57 -0.79
CA TYR A 139 -0.32 -26.22 -1.24
C TYR A 139 0.41 -27.41 -1.85
N TYR A 140 0.45 -28.55 -1.17
CA TYR A 140 1.15 -29.72 -1.70
C TYR A 140 0.44 -30.35 -2.91
N SER A 141 -0.88 -30.21 -3.03
CA SER A 141 -1.60 -30.57 -4.27
C SER A 141 -1.10 -29.72 -5.43
N LEU A 142 -1.01 -28.40 -5.27
CA LEU A 142 -0.46 -27.52 -6.31
C LEU A 142 0.99 -27.85 -6.66
N MET A 143 1.82 -28.14 -5.67
CA MET A 143 3.21 -28.56 -5.88
C MET A 143 3.28 -29.88 -6.67
N HIS A 144 2.43 -30.84 -6.32
CA HIS A 144 2.34 -32.13 -6.99
C HIS A 144 1.86 -31.98 -8.45
N GLU A 145 0.82 -31.19 -8.69
CA GLU A 145 0.32 -30.88 -10.03
C GLU A 145 1.38 -30.16 -10.88
N ALA A 146 2.04 -29.14 -10.33
CA ALA A 146 3.09 -28.40 -11.03
C ALA A 146 4.28 -29.31 -11.40
N TYR A 147 4.70 -30.18 -10.48
CA TYR A 147 5.76 -31.16 -10.74
C TYR A 147 5.32 -32.21 -11.78
N GLY A 148 4.06 -32.66 -11.72
CA GLY A 148 3.47 -33.55 -12.71
C GLY A 148 3.54 -32.96 -14.12
N LYS A 149 3.20 -31.67 -14.27
CA LYS A 149 3.33 -30.95 -15.55
C LYS A 149 4.77 -30.88 -16.06
N ILE A 150 5.75 -30.65 -15.17
CA ILE A 150 7.16 -30.68 -15.55
C ILE A 150 7.54 -32.05 -16.11
N LEU A 151 7.14 -33.13 -15.42
CA LEU A 151 7.44 -34.50 -15.85
C LEU A 151 6.76 -34.84 -17.19
N ASP A 152 5.51 -34.42 -17.39
CA ASP A 152 4.78 -34.64 -18.64
C ASP A 152 5.45 -33.93 -19.81
N VAL A 153 5.93 -32.70 -19.60
CA VAL A 153 6.71 -31.95 -20.59
C VAL A 153 8.04 -32.66 -20.88
N GLU A 154 8.77 -33.11 -19.86
CA GLU A 154 10.02 -33.85 -20.02
C GLU A 154 9.82 -35.16 -20.80
N LYS A 155 8.75 -35.91 -20.51
CA LYS A 155 8.37 -37.13 -21.25
C LYS A 155 8.04 -36.83 -22.71
N HIS A 156 7.26 -35.78 -22.96
CA HIS A 156 6.90 -35.37 -24.31
C HIS A 156 8.13 -34.95 -25.12
N GLN A 157 9.03 -34.17 -24.52
CA GLN A 157 10.30 -33.79 -25.15
C GLN A 157 11.18 -35.02 -25.47
N ASN A 158 11.26 -35.99 -24.56
CA ASN A 158 12.00 -37.23 -24.80
C ASN A 158 11.40 -38.05 -25.97
N GLN A 159 10.07 -38.10 -26.09
CA GLN A 159 9.41 -38.74 -27.23
C GLN A 159 9.71 -38.02 -28.55
N LEU A 160 9.67 -36.68 -28.57
CA LEU A 160 10.01 -35.88 -29.75
C LEU A 160 11.49 -36.06 -30.17
N ARG A 161 12.41 -36.18 -29.20
CA ARG A 161 13.82 -36.49 -29.47
C ARG A 161 13.99 -37.88 -30.06
N ALA A 162 13.29 -38.88 -29.54
CA ALA A 162 13.31 -40.24 -30.08
C ALA A 162 12.78 -40.30 -31.53
N GLN A 163 11.84 -39.42 -31.88
CA GLN A 163 11.30 -39.29 -33.25
C GLN A 163 12.12 -38.35 -34.16
N GLY A 164 13.17 -37.71 -33.65
CA GLY A 164 14.01 -36.77 -34.41
C GLY A 164 13.35 -35.43 -34.76
N LEU A 165 12.19 -35.12 -34.17
CA LEU A 165 11.38 -33.91 -34.44
C LEU A 165 11.60 -32.79 -33.41
N PHE A 166 12.58 -32.95 -32.52
CA PHE A 166 12.85 -31.98 -31.47
C PHE A 166 13.44 -30.68 -32.03
N SER A 167 12.76 -29.57 -31.78
CA SER A 167 13.25 -28.23 -32.13
C SER A 167 13.58 -27.45 -30.88
N GLU A 168 14.84 -27.04 -30.71
CA GLU A 168 15.31 -26.25 -29.56
C GLU A 168 14.81 -24.80 -29.53
N LYS A 169 14.11 -24.35 -30.60
CA LYS A 169 13.62 -22.98 -30.69
C LYS A 169 12.46 -22.78 -29.72
N THR A 170 12.79 -22.33 -28.53
CA THR A 170 11.84 -21.91 -27.50
C THR A 170 11.29 -20.55 -27.91
N LYS A 171 9.97 -20.45 -28.14
CA LYS A 171 9.32 -19.16 -28.35
C LYS A 171 9.38 -18.38 -27.03
N THR A 172 10.35 -17.48 -26.90
CA THR A 172 10.42 -16.54 -25.79
C THR A 172 9.21 -15.61 -25.86
N LYS A 173 8.25 -15.78 -24.95
CA LYS A 173 7.14 -14.83 -24.81
C LYS A 173 7.62 -13.60 -24.05
N ASP A 174 7.19 -12.43 -24.50
CA ASP A 174 7.41 -11.17 -23.78
C ASP A 174 6.63 -11.21 -22.46
N LEU A 175 7.36 -11.21 -21.34
CA LEU A 175 6.77 -11.22 -19.99
C LEU A 175 6.54 -9.80 -19.45
N ILE A 176 6.86 -8.78 -20.25
CA ILE A 176 6.77 -7.37 -19.87
C ILE A 176 5.31 -7.06 -19.52
N GLY A 177 5.09 -6.48 -18.33
CA GLY A 177 3.74 -6.15 -17.85
C GLY A 177 3.01 -7.29 -17.13
N SER A 178 3.71 -8.37 -16.74
CA SER A 178 3.16 -9.40 -15.87
C SER A 178 4.05 -9.66 -14.65
N ARG A 179 3.44 -9.96 -13.51
CA ARG A 179 4.12 -10.38 -12.28
C ARG A 179 3.57 -11.70 -11.78
N TRP A 180 4.37 -12.41 -11.00
CA TRP A 180 3.90 -13.53 -10.18
C TRP A 180 2.92 -13.05 -9.10
N LEU A 181 2.05 -13.95 -8.64
CA LEU A 181 1.21 -13.69 -7.47
C LEU A 181 2.09 -13.43 -6.26
N ILE A 182 1.69 -12.47 -5.42
CA ILE A 182 2.34 -12.24 -4.14
C ILE A 182 1.91 -13.36 -3.17
N LYS A 183 2.72 -13.62 -2.15
CA LYS A 183 2.42 -14.59 -1.10
C LYS A 183 0.99 -14.46 -0.54
N GLU A 184 0.56 -13.25 -0.21
CA GLU A 184 -0.78 -12.97 0.34
C GLU A 184 -1.90 -13.39 -0.64
N GLU A 185 -1.71 -13.14 -1.94
CA GLU A 185 -2.67 -13.54 -2.98
C GLU A 185 -2.72 -15.07 -3.13
N LEU A 186 -1.57 -15.75 -2.97
CA LEU A 186 -1.50 -17.22 -3.03
C LEU A 186 -2.16 -17.86 -1.79
N GLU A 187 -1.95 -17.29 -0.60
CA GLU A 187 -2.62 -17.72 0.63
C GLU A 187 -4.13 -17.56 0.54
N GLU A 188 -4.63 -16.50 -0.10
CA GLU A 188 -6.06 -16.29 -0.32
C GLU A 188 -6.66 -17.34 -1.26
N ILE A 189 -5.98 -17.67 -2.36
CA ILE A 189 -6.45 -18.67 -3.33
C ILE A 189 -6.50 -20.06 -2.68
N LEU A 190 -5.47 -20.40 -1.91
CA LEU A 190 -5.35 -21.70 -1.28
C LEU A 190 -6.17 -21.82 0.02
N VAL A 191 -6.55 -20.68 0.61
CA VAL A 191 -7.11 -20.59 1.97
C VAL A 191 -6.18 -21.30 2.97
N GLU A 192 -4.86 -21.15 2.77
CA GLU A 192 -3.82 -21.79 3.58
C GLU A 192 -2.72 -20.78 3.94
N LYS A 193 -2.18 -20.90 5.16
CA LYS A 193 -1.02 -20.12 5.57
C LYS A 193 0.26 -20.73 5.01
N LEU A 194 1.12 -19.90 4.43
CA LEU A 194 2.37 -20.30 3.80
C LEU A 194 3.58 -19.68 4.50
N SER A 195 4.69 -20.42 4.46
CA SER A 195 6.00 -19.85 4.79
C SER A 195 6.56 -19.12 3.58
N ASP A 196 7.48 -18.18 3.80
CA ASP A 196 8.19 -17.50 2.71
C ASP A 196 9.05 -18.50 1.91
N GLN A 197 9.55 -19.54 2.58
CA GLN A 197 10.29 -20.62 1.95
C GLN A 197 9.38 -21.44 1.02
N ASP A 198 8.17 -21.79 1.47
CA ASP A 198 7.19 -22.54 0.68
C ASP A 198 6.86 -21.77 -0.61
N TYR A 199 6.53 -20.48 -0.45
CA TYR A 199 6.28 -19.60 -1.59
C TYR A 199 7.47 -19.54 -2.56
N ALA A 200 8.69 -19.39 -2.05
CA ALA A 200 9.89 -19.37 -2.89
C ALA A 200 10.11 -20.68 -3.66
N GLN A 201 9.84 -21.84 -3.04
CA GLN A 201 9.94 -23.13 -3.73
C GLN A 201 8.91 -23.27 -4.84
N PHE A 202 7.67 -22.81 -4.61
CA PHE A 202 6.63 -22.82 -5.62
C PHE A 202 6.99 -21.94 -6.83
N ILE A 203 7.50 -20.73 -6.59
CA ILE A 203 7.95 -19.85 -7.69
C ILE A 203 9.10 -20.48 -8.47
N ARG A 204 10.08 -21.11 -7.80
CA ARG A 204 11.18 -21.82 -8.50
C ARG A 204 10.66 -22.93 -9.42
N LEU A 205 9.61 -23.65 -9.02
CA LEU A 205 8.99 -24.66 -9.89
C LEU A 205 8.32 -24.04 -11.11
N LEU A 206 7.60 -22.93 -10.94
CA LEU A 206 6.97 -22.23 -12.05
C LEU A 206 8.00 -21.60 -13.01
N GLU A 207 9.10 -21.06 -12.48
CA GLU A 207 10.22 -20.58 -13.29
C GLU A 207 10.88 -21.72 -14.06
N ARG A 208 11.10 -22.87 -13.41
CA ARG A 208 11.57 -24.07 -14.11
C ARG A 208 10.61 -24.49 -15.23
N LEU A 209 9.31 -24.48 -14.98
CA LEU A 209 8.30 -24.81 -16.00
C LEU A 209 8.32 -23.84 -17.19
N LEU A 210 8.69 -22.56 -16.98
CA LEU A 210 8.84 -21.58 -18.07
C LEU A 210 10.08 -21.81 -18.92
N THR A 211 11.15 -22.38 -18.38
CA THR A 211 12.36 -22.70 -19.16
C THR A 211 12.14 -23.86 -20.13
N LEU A 212 11.15 -24.71 -19.87
CA LEU A 212 10.82 -25.85 -20.72
C LEU A 212 9.90 -25.41 -21.89
N GLN A 213 10.02 -26.10 -23.02
CA GLN A 213 9.14 -25.88 -24.17
C GLN A 213 7.73 -26.38 -23.82
N ARG A 214 6.77 -25.45 -23.69
CA ARG A 214 5.43 -25.70 -23.15
C ARG A 214 4.41 -26.06 -24.24
N GLY A 215 3.45 -26.92 -23.91
CA GLY A 215 2.18 -27.02 -24.63
C GLY A 215 1.19 -25.95 -24.18
N GLY A 216 0.00 -25.90 -24.79
CA GLY A 216 -1.05 -24.91 -24.49
C GLY A 216 -1.60 -25.02 -23.06
N ALA A 217 -1.77 -26.24 -22.55
CA ALA A 217 -2.33 -26.50 -21.22
C ALA A 217 -1.43 -26.02 -20.08
N GLU A 218 -0.10 -26.12 -20.24
CA GLU A 218 0.88 -25.63 -19.27
C GLU A 218 0.90 -24.10 -19.24
N GLU A 219 0.55 -23.44 -20.35
CA GLU A 219 0.44 -21.98 -20.39
C GLU A 219 -0.73 -21.49 -19.56
N GLU A 220 -1.90 -22.12 -19.72
CA GLU A 220 -3.09 -21.81 -18.95
C GLU A 220 -2.86 -22.02 -17.46
N PHE A 221 -2.15 -23.10 -17.08
CA PHE A 221 -1.78 -23.35 -15.70
C PHE A 221 -0.90 -22.23 -15.12
N VAL A 222 0.16 -21.83 -15.82
CA VAL A 222 1.03 -20.74 -15.37
C VAL A 222 0.29 -19.39 -15.35
N GLN A 223 -0.63 -19.16 -16.28
CA GLN A 223 -1.39 -17.92 -16.37
C GLN A 223 -2.30 -17.68 -15.15
N ARG A 224 -2.83 -18.76 -14.54
CA ARG A 224 -3.58 -18.67 -13.26
C ARG A 224 -2.74 -18.03 -12.15
N PHE A 225 -1.43 -18.21 -12.21
CA PHE A 225 -0.47 -17.67 -11.24
C PHE A 225 0.22 -16.39 -11.71
N ARG A 226 -0.32 -15.70 -12.71
CA ARG A 226 0.16 -14.38 -13.14
C ARG A 226 -0.89 -13.30 -12.97
N ARG A 227 -0.43 -12.09 -12.66
CA ARG A 227 -1.23 -10.87 -12.63
C ARG A 227 -0.67 -9.88 -13.63
N SER A 228 -1.55 -9.19 -14.36
CA SER A 228 -1.16 -8.07 -15.19
C SER A 228 -0.72 -6.90 -14.31
N VAL A 229 0.34 -6.23 -14.73
CA VAL A 229 0.86 -5.01 -14.10
C VAL A 229 0.60 -3.87 -15.06
N THR A 230 -0.19 -2.89 -14.62
CA THR A 230 -0.39 -1.65 -15.35
C THR A 230 0.89 -0.84 -15.33
N ILE A 231 1.67 -0.90 -16.42
CA ILE A 231 2.85 -0.05 -16.60
C ILE A 231 2.34 1.31 -17.07
N GLN A 232 2.32 2.29 -16.16
CA GLN A 232 2.03 3.67 -16.53
C GLN A 232 3.23 4.23 -17.30
N SER A 233 2.96 4.77 -18.49
CA SER A 233 3.98 5.47 -19.29
C SER A 233 4.46 6.72 -18.54
N LYS A 234 5.77 6.97 -18.56
CA LYS A 234 6.37 8.20 -18.01
C LYS A 234 6.29 9.38 -18.98
N LYS A 235 5.66 9.21 -20.16
CA LYS A 235 5.47 10.29 -21.13
C LYS A 235 4.66 11.41 -20.50
N GLN A 236 5.14 12.64 -20.65
CA GLN A 236 4.44 13.83 -20.21
C GLN A 236 3.16 14.00 -21.04
N LEU A 237 2.04 14.32 -20.38
CA LEU A 237 0.81 14.71 -21.08
C LEU A 237 1.05 16.08 -21.72
N ILE A 238 0.91 16.16 -23.04
CA ILE A 238 1.03 17.41 -23.80
C ILE A 238 -0.36 18.00 -23.94
N GLU A 239 -0.57 19.18 -23.38
CA GLU A 239 -1.83 19.92 -23.55
C GLU A 239 -1.92 20.50 -24.96
N PRO A 240 -3.12 20.57 -25.57
CA PRO A 240 -3.29 21.10 -26.91
C PRO A 240 -2.94 22.59 -26.98
N VAL A 241 -2.40 23.02 -28.12
CA VAL A 241 -2.15 24.45 -28.42
C VAL A 241 -3.47 25.20 -28.42
N GLN A 242 -3.50 26.35 -27.75
CA GLN A 242 -4.62 27.28 -27.76
C GLN A 242 -4.32 28.44 -28.70
N TYR A 243 -5.36 29.11 -29.19
CA TYR A 243 -5.24 30.29 -30.06
C TYR A 243 -5.93 31.47 -29.38
N ASP A 244 -5.31 32.64 -29.43
CA ASP A 244 -5.92 33.87 -28.93
C ASP A 244 -6.85 34.52 -29.98
N GLU A 245 -7.47 35.63 -29.61
CA GLU A 245 -8.34 36.42 -30.49
C GLU A 245 -7.60 36.99 -31.72
N GLN A 246 -6.27 37.08 -31.65
CA GLN A 246 -5.39 37.55 -32.72
C GLN A 246 -4.88 36.38 -33.60
N GLY A 247 -5.27 35.15 -33.29
CA GLY A 247 -4.86 33.94 -34.00
C GLY A 247 -3.45 33.43 -33.65
N MET A 248 -2.81 33.97 -32.61
CA MET A 248 -1.50 33.52 -32.15
C MET A 248 -1.63 32.25 -31.31
N ALA A 249 -0.85 31.24 -31.69
CA ALA A 249 -0.72 30.01 -30.94
C ALA A 249 0.00 30.24 -29.61
N PHE A 250 -0.60 29.83 -28.51
CA PHE A 250 0.00 29.85 -27.18
C PHE A 250 -0.29 28.56 -26.41
N SER A 251 0.56 28.26 -25.45
CA SER A 251 0.35 27.19 -24.47
C SER A 251 0.33 27.78 -23.07
N ARG A 252 -0.55 27.23 -22.24
CA ARG A 252 -0.70 27.63 -20.84
C ARG A 252 -0.32 26.46 -19.96
N SER A 253 0.40 26.72 -18.87
CA SER A 253 0.65 25.69 -17.86
C SER A 253 0.90 26.27 -16.49
N GLU A 254 0.78 25.40 -15.48
CA GLU A 254 0.94 25.73 -14.08
C GLU A 254 2.19 25.10 -13.48
N GLY A 255 2.82 25.85 -12.58
CA GLY A 255 4.00 25.46 -11.84
C GLY A 255 3.87 25.80 -10.37
N ARG A 256 4.28 24.86 -9.51
CA ARG A 256 4.28 25.06 -8.06
C ARG A 256 5.64 24.74 -7.46
N ARG A 257 6.11 25.61 -6.57
CA ARG A 257 7.32 25.38 -5.77
C ARG A 257 7.15 25.94 -4.36
N LYS A 258 7.26 25.07 -3.35
CA LYS A 258 6.99 25.41 -1.95
C LYS A 258 5.57 26.01 -1.83
N SER A 259 5.47 27.28 -1.45
CA SER A 259 4.22 28.05 -1.34
C SER A 259 4.05 29.07 -2.46
N ALA A 260 4.88 29.01 -3.51
CA ALA A 260 4.71 29.82 -4.71
C ALA A 260 3.97 29.01 -5.79
N GLU A 261 3.00 29.65 -6.41
CA GLU A 261 2.18 29.13 -7.51
C GLU A 261 2.31 30.11 -8.67
N ALA A 262 2.56 29.57 -9.86
CA ALA A 262 2.79 30.33 -11.08
C ALA A 262 1.98 29.74 -12.22
N GLU A 263 1.36 30.61 -13.00
CA GLU A 263 0.75 30.29 -14.28
C GLU A 263 1.58 30.99 -15.36
N ALA A 264 1.94 30.26 -16.41
CA ALA A 264 2.72 30.80 -17.52
C ALA A 264 1.99 30.54 -18.83
N VAL A 265 1.92 31.59 -19.64
CA VAL A 265 1.47 31.57 -21.02
C VAL A 265 2.71 31.78 -21.89
N VAL A 266 2.98 30.81 -22.76
CA VAL A 266 4.11 30.84 -23.71
C VAL A 266 3.57 30.91 -25.13
N TYR A 267 3.93 31.97 -25.85
CA TYR A 267 3.54 32.16 -27.23
C TYR A 267 4.49 31.41 -28.17
N ALA A 268 3.94 30.79 -29.22
CA ALA A 268 4.68 29.96 -30.17
C ALA A 268 5.79 30.74 -30.90
N HIS A 269 5.53 32.01 -31.21
CA HIS A 269 6.48 32.93 -31.82
C HIS A 269 6.55 34.21 -31.00
N GLY A 270 7.75 34.76 -30.84
CA GLY A 270 7.98 35.97 -30.07
C GLY A 270 9.38 36.52 -30.23
N SER A 271 9.66 37.61 -29.51
CA SER A 271 10.93 38.34 -29.49
C SER A 271 11.83 37.98 -28.30
N GLY A 272 11.38 37.07 -27.42
CA GLY A 272 12.08 36.74 -26.18
C GLY A 272 11.65 37.60 -24.99
N ARG A 273 10.51 38.29 -25.09
CA ARG A 273 10.00 39.15 -24.03
C ARG A 273 9.38 38.30 -22.92
N VAL A 274 9.89 38.45 -21.70
CA VAL A 274 9.37 37.75 -20.53
C VAL A 274 8.79 38.76 -19.55
N SER A 275 7.49 38.67 -19.31
CA SER A 275 6.77 39.52 -18.36
C SER A 275 6.30 38.71 -17.15
N VAL A 276 6.55 39.23 -15.96
CA VAL A 276 6.17 38.65 -14.66
C VAL A 276 5.24 39.64 -13.95
N ASN A 277 3.99 39.26 -13.71
CA ASN A 277 2.97 40.11 -13.07
C ASN A 277 2.81 41.50 -13.74
N GLY A 278 2.92 41.55 -15.07
CA GLY A 278 2.84 42.80 -15.85
C GLY A 278 4.11 43.67 -15.83
N THR A 279 5.17 43.23 -15.15
CA THR A 279 6.49 43.89 -15.12
C THR A 279 7.52 43.08 -15.89
N ASP A 280 8.60 43.73 -16.35
CA ASP A 280 9.69 43.02 -17.03
C ASP A 280 10.46 42.11 -16.06
N TYR A 281 10.87 40.92 -16.53
CA TYR A 281 11.52 39.91 -15.69
C TYR A 281 12.85 40.40 -15.08
N LEU A 282 13.56 41.30 -15.77
CA LEU A 282 14.79 41.94 -15.28
C LEU A 282 14.53 42.82 -14.05
N LEU A 283 13.40 43.53 -14.02
CA LEU A 283 13.00 44.37 -12.90
C LEU A 283 12.43 43.53 -11.75
N TYR A 284 11.62 42.51 -12.08
CA TYR A 284 11.00 41.64 -11.09
C TYR A 284 12.01 40.73 -10.37
N PHE A 285 13.02 40.24 -11.08
CA PHE A 285 14.11 39.42 -10.54
C PHE A 285 15.47 40.13 -10.63
N PRO A 286 15.80 41.01 -9.66
CA PRO A 286 17.10 41.69 -9.64
C PRO A 286 18.30 40.73 -9.56
N VAL A 287 18.12 39.57 -8.93
CA VAL A 287 19.20 38.61 -8.68
C VAL A 287 19.39 37.68 -9.87
N THR A 288 20.64 37.54 -10.31
CA THR A 288 21.02 36.75 -11.49
C THR A 288 20.62 35.29 -11.37
N GLN A 289 20.75 34.69 -10.18
CA GLN A 289 20.36 33.30 -9.93
C GLN A 289 18.89 33.01 -10.30
N ASP A 290 17.99 33.96 -10.04
CA ASP A 290 16.57 33.78 -10.36
C ASP A 290 16.35 33.87 -11.88
N ARG A 291 17.06 34.79 -12.55
CA ARG A 291 17.05 34.95 -14.01
C ARG A 291 17.59 33.70 -14.73
N GLU A 292 18.66 33.10 -14.21
CA GLU A 292 19.20 31.84 -14.73
C GLU A 292 18.18 30.70 -14.67
N GLN A 293 17.36 30.64 -13.62
CA GLN A 293 16.29 29.63 -13.54
C GLN A 293 15.23 29.81 -14.61
N LEU A 294 14.86 31.06 -14.95
CA LEU A 294 13.92 31.34 -16.03
C LEU A 294 14.51 31.03 -17.41
N MET A 295 15.82 31.26 -17.59
CA MET A 295 16.52 31.02 -18.85
C MET A 295 16.75 29.53 -19.15
N PHE A 296 16.90 28.71 -18.11
CA PHE A 296 17.31 27.30 -18.23
C PHE A 296 16.45 26.45 -19.18
N PRO A 297 15.09 26.50 -19.17
CA PRO A 297 14.27 25.72 -20.11
C PRO A 297 14.48 26.11 -21.58
N PHE A 298 14.65 27.41 -21.86
CA PHE A 298 14.88 27.91 -23.22
C PHE A 298 16.29 27.61 -23.72
N HIS A 299 17.27 27.70 -22.83
CA HIS A 299 18.65 27.37 -23.14
C HIS A 299 18.80 25.86 -23.41
N PHE A 300 18.14 25.00 -22.63
CA PHE A 300 18.19 23.55 -22.81
C PHE A 300 17.64 23.08 -24.16
N LEU A 301 16.71 23.83 -24.74
CA LEU A 301 16.07 23.54 -26.02
C LEU A 301 16.65 24.34 -27.20
N ASP A 302 17.69 25.14 -26.99
CA ASP A 302 18.26 26.04 -28.02
C ASP A 302 17.20 26.99 -28.66
N ARG A 303 16.29 27.51 -27.83
CA ARG A 303 15.16 28.38 -28.22
C ARG A 303 15.15 29.74 -27.54
N LEU A 304 16.32 30.23 -27.11
CA LEU A 304 16.45 31.58 -26.57
C LEU A 304 16.01 32.63 -27.61
N GLY A 305 15.17 33.58 -27.17
CA GLY A 305 14.70 34.68 -28.02
C GLY A 305 13.61 34.34 -29.04
N LYS A 306 13.07 33.10 -29.04
CA LYS A 306 12.06 32.66 -30.02
C LYS A 306 10.62 32.75 -29.53
N HIS A 307 10.42 32.88 -28.22
CA HIS A 307 9.11 32.81 -27.56
C HIS A 307 8.91 34.01 -26.65
N ASP A 308 7.68 34.52 -26.60
CA ASP A 308 7.27 35.50 -25.61
C ASP A 308 6.54 34.80 -24.47
N VAL A 309 6.77 35.26 -23.24
CA VAL A 309 6.23 34.66 -22.02
C VAL A 309 5.50 35.71 -21.20
N ALA A 310 4.26 35.42 -20.86
CA ALA A 310 3.51 36.15 -19.86
C ALA A 310 3.24 35.23 -18.68
N CYS A 311 3.73 35.59 -17.50
CA CYS A 311 3.51 34.78 -16.31
C CYS A 311 2.92 35.60 -15.16
N THR A 312 2.03 34.95 -14.44
CA THR A 312 1.45 35.43 -13.19
C THR A 312 1.96 34.54 -12.07
N VAL A 313 2.49 35.13 -11.00
CA VAL A 313 3.04 34.39 -9.88
C VAL A 313 2.58 34.99 -8.56
N SER A 314 2.16 34.12 -7.65
CA SER A 314 1.68 34.52 -6.32
C SER A 314 2.28 33.63 -5.23
N GLY A 315 2.40 34.21 -4.02
CA GLY A 315 2.90 33.51 -2.84
C GLY A 315 4.41 33.23 -2.83
N GLY A 316 4.86 32.61 -1.74
CA GLY A 316 6.26 32.21 -1.55
C GLY A 316 7.24 33.39 -1.43
N GLY A 317 8.47 33.17 -1.92
CA GLY A 317 9.52 34.19 -1.96
C GLY A 317 10.30 34.08 -3.27
N ARG A 318 11.19 35.04 -3.54
CA ARG A 318 11.86 35.25 -4.84
C ARG A 318 12.34 33.97 -5.55
N ALA A 319 13.20 33.18 -4.90
CA ALA A 319 13.73 31.94 -5.48
C ALA A 319 12.68 30.81 -5.63
N ALA A 320 11.64 30.82 -4.79
CA ALA A 320 10.53 29.88 -4.93
C ALA A 320 9.68 30.26 -6.15
N GLN A 321 9.40 31.56 -6.34
CA GLN A 321 8.68 32.08 -7.50
C GLN A 321 9.43 31.79 -8.81
N ALA A 322 10.74 32.07 -8.88
CA ALA A 322 11.55 31.76 -10.06
C ALA A 322 11.49 30.27 -10.44
N GLY A 323 11.57 29.38 -9.45
CA GLY A 323 11.46 27.94 -9.70
C GLY A 323 10.05 27.46 -10.06
N ALA A 324 9.00 28.13 -9.56
CA ALA A 324 7.62 27.86 -9.95
C ALA A 324 7.38 28.27 -11.42
N ILE A 325 7.83 29.47 -11.81
CA ILE A 325 7.77 29.96 -13.19
C ILE A 325 8.56 29.03 -14.12
N ARG A 326 9.78 28.63 -13.73
CA ARG A 326 10.59 27.68 -14.52
C ARG A 326 9.82 26.40 -14.86
N LEU A 327 9.10 25.83 -13.89
CA LEU A 327 8.30 24.62 -14.10
C LEU A 327 7.10 24.89 -15.02
N ALA A 328 6.38 25.99 -14.81
CA ALA A 328 5.26 26.39 -15.63
C ALA A 328 5.67 26.60 -17.10
N VAL A 329 6.75 27.36 -17.32
CA VAL A 329 7.33 27.62 -18.64
C VAL A 329 7.82 26.32 -19.29
N ALA A 330 8.53 25.46 -18.56
CA ALA A 330 9.01 24.19 -19.10
C ALA A 330 7.86 23.29 -19.58
N ARG A 331 6.75 23.23 -18.82
CA ARG A 331 5.56 22.46 -19.21
C ARG A 331 4.82 23.08 -20.39
N ALA A 332 4.66 24.40 -20.41
CA ALA A 332 4.05 25.10 -21.54
C ALA A 332 4.89 24.90 -22.82
N LEU A 333 6.22 24.89 -22.72
CA LEU A 333 7.11 24.63 -23.85
C LEU A 333 6.94 23.22 -24.43
N CYS A 334 6.53 22.21 -23.66
CA CYS A 334 6.37 20.83 -24.17
C CYS A 334 5.42 20.73 -25.36
N THR A 335 4.44 21.62 -25.48
CA THR A 335 3.50 21.64 -26.61
C THR A 335 4.12 22.15 -27.91
N LEU A 336 5.21 22.93 -27.84
CA LEU A 336 5.85 23.60 -28.97
C LEU A 336 7.09 22.85 -29.49
N VAL A 337 7.34 21.65 -28.95
CA VAL A 337 8.62 20.94 -28.95
C VAL A 337 8.37 19.47 -29.32
N THR A 338 9.37 18.76 -29.83
CA THR A 338 9.23 17.35 -30.25
C THR A 338 9.12 16.39 -29.05
N GLU A 339 8.55 15.20 -29.24
CA GLU A 339 8.43 14.20 -28.16
C GLU A 339 9.79 13.78 -27.55
N GLU A 340 10.86 13.75 -28.36
CA GLU A 340 12.21 13.38 -27.91
C GLU A 340 12.82 14.43 -26.98
N GLU A 341 12.70 15.71 -27.37
CA GLU A 341 13.13 16.85 -26.56
C GLU A 341 12.35 16.92 -25.23
N VAL A 342 11.05 16.59 -25.23
CA VAL A 342 10.24 16.49 -24.01
C VAL A 342 10.79 15.40 -23.06
N GLU A 343 11.20 14.26 -23.58
CA GLU A 343 11.82 13.20 -22.79
C GLU A 343 13.19 13.64 -22.22
N TRP A 344 13.98 14.41 -22.99
CA TRP A 344 15.22 15.01 -22.47
C TRP A 344 14.94 16.02 -21.35
N MET A 345 13.93 16.88 -21.49
CA MET A 345 13.51 17.81 -20.42
C MET A 345 13.06 17.05 -19.17
N ARG A 346 12.36 15.93 -19.33
CA ARG A 346 11.95 15.06 -18.23
C ARG A 346 13.16 14.50 -17.49
N GLN A 347 14.16 14.01 -18.24
CA GLN A 347 15.40 13.46 -17.68
C GLN A 347 16.27 14.54 -17.00
N ALA A 348 16.29 15.76 -17.54
CA ALA A 348 16.95 16.93 -16.94
C ALA A 348 16.23 17.46 -15.68
N GLY A 349 15.05 16.94 -15.34
CA GLY A 349 14.29 17.34 -14.16
C GLY A 349 13.57 18.69 -14.29
N LEU A 350 13.34 19.16 -15.52
CA LEU A 350 12.61 20.40 -15.81
C LEU A 350 11.10 20.27 -15.59
N LEU A 351 10.55 19.08 -15.84
CA LEU A 351 9.10 18.80 -15.79
C LEU A 351 8.63 18.26 -14.43
N THR A 352 9.57 17.94 -13.54
CA THR A 352 9.29 17.35 -12.22
C THR A 352 9.09 18.45 -11.18
N ALA A 353 7.97 18.40 -10.45
CA ALA A 353 7.72 19.31 -9.34
C ALA A 353 8.66 19.00 -8.15
N ASP A 354 9.25 20.05 -7.57
CA ASP A 354 10.13 19.92 -6.39
C ASP A 354 9.28 19.69 -5.12
N LEU A 355 9.20 18.43 -4.66
CA LEU A 355 8.44 18.03 -3.48
C LEU A 355 9.07 18.50 -2.15
N ARG A 356 10.23 19.16 -2.16
CA ARG A 356 10.89 19.63 -0.93
C ARG A 356 10.16 20.83 -0.35
N VAL A 357 9.47 20.61 0.77
CA VAL A 357 8.74 21.63 1.52
C VAL A 357 9.32 21.80 2.92
N ARG A 358 9.07 22.96 3.56
CA ARG A 358 9.50 23.20 4.93
C ARG A 358 8.83 22.20 5.87
N GLU A 359 9.65 21.39 6.52
CA GLU A 359 9.16 20.43 7.49
C GLU A 359 8.68 21.13 8.78
N ARG A 360 7.57 20.66 9.36
CA ARG A 360 7.03 21.21 10.61
C ARG A 360 7.99 21.01 11.80
N LYS A 361 7.96 21.94 12.76
CA LYS A 361 8.59 21.79 14.07
C LYS A 361 7.88 20.67 14.87
N LYS A 362 8.63 19.96 15.73
CA LYS A 362 8.08 18.94 16.62
C LYS A 362 8.07 19.46 18.06
N PRO A 363 7.05 19.15 18.86
CA PRO A 363 7.08 19.45 20.29
C PRO A 363 8.29 18.74 20.93
N GLY A 364 8.91 19.37 21.93
CA GLY A 364 10.13 18.86 22.57
C GLY A 364 11.42 19.00 21.74
N GLN A 365 11.39 19.73 20.63
CA GLN A 365 12.57 20.00 19.79
C GLN A 365 12.69 21.50 19.50
N GLU A 366 13.92 21.98 19.29
CA GLU A 366 14.19 23.39 18.97
C GLU A 366 13.69 23.74 17.55
N GLY A 367 13.92 22.83 16.59
CA GLY A 367 13.49 22.99 15.20
C GLY A 367 12.77 21.76 14.65
N ALA A 368 12.69 21.66 13.32
CA ALA A 368 12.15 20.47 12.65
C ALA A 368 13.01 19.22 12.87
N ARG A 369 14.34 19.39 12.97
CA ARG A 369 15.31 18.32 13.20
C ARG A 369 16.27 18.62 14.34
N ARG A 370 16.64 19.91 14.51
CA ARG A 370 17.50 20.39 15.62
C ARG A 370 16.85 20.09 16.97
N LYS A 371 17.61 19.40 17.83
CA LYS A 371 17.25 19.11 19.22
C LYS A 371 17.81 20.19 20.12
N PHE A 372 17.21 20.36 21.30
CA PHE A 372 17.84 21.15 22.35
C PHE A 372 19.17 20.53 22.76
N THR A 373 20.07 21.35 23.29
CA THR A 373 21.33 20.87 23.85
C THR A 373 21.07 19.86 24.95
N TRP A 374 21.48 18.62 24.73
CA TRP A 374 21.37 17.56 25.74
C TRP A 374 22.45 17.77 26.80
N LYS A 375 22.04 17.91 28.06
CA LYS A 375 22.95 17.95 29.21
C LYS A 375 23.01 16.55 29.84
N LYS A 376 24.20 15.96 29.88
CA LYS A 376 24.43 14.61 30.43
C LYS A 376 24.43 14.57 31.97
N ARG A 377 24.77 15.69 32.61
CA ARG A 377 25.06 15.79 34.04
C ARG A 377 24.03 16.67 34.73
#